data_AF-A0AAW1CLK0-F1
#
_entry.id   AF-A0AAW1CLK0-F1
#
_cell.length_a   1.000
_cell.length_b   1.000
_cell.length_c   1.000
_cell.angle_alpha   90.00
_cell.angle_beta   90.00
_cell.angle_gamma   90.00
#
_symmetry.space_group_name_H-M   'P 1'
#
loop_
_entity.id
_entity.type
_entity.pdbx_description
1 polymer ?
#
loop_
_entity_poly.entity_id
_entity_poly.type
_entity_poly.pdbx_seq_one_letter_code
_entity_poly.pdbx_strand_id
1 'polypeptide(L)'
;MVKEIFKKTIYNRIAQYERCHPVSYCKSQWENKTGKVNKLYIAYRWLHLLAVATIFFLSIVEYGKATNNIIYYLKWPVFLTNWALTALLAQAIMAAYLVTVAFSTTRSNIGSNNSKNGRLRIWIKVYSIVHSTAVVIAIGVSFVYWIFIYNPEVHELDLLNYLVHGANSIIMLIDFLLVGHPFKLAHSIYPLSLIFIYTIFNYFYYQFGGTDRKGNAYIYKVMDWRYPTKCLTFSLAGHVLVCVIYALLWLIFLGKRKLSIAFRLSSLKVTTNDLSATAPNSVSLV
;
A
#
# COMPACT_ATOMS: atom_id res chain seq x y z
N MET A 1 23.90 -18.74 -21.72
CA MET A 1 22.81 -19.73 -21.58
C MET A 1 21.95 -19.49 -20.33
N VAL A 2 22.50 -19.50 -19.10
CA VAL A 2 21.71 -19.26 -17.85
C VAL A 2 21.05 -17.88 -17.79
N LYS A 3 21.77 -16.80 -18.16
CA LYS A 3 21.20 -15.44 -18.27
C LYS A 3 20.01 -15.36 -19.23
N GLU A 4 20.06 -16.06 -20.36
CA GLU A 4 19.00 -16.05 -21.38
C GLU A 4 17.77 -16.84 -20.93
N ILE A 5 17.96 -18.02 -20.30
CA ILE A 5 16.88 -18.83 -19.73
C ILE A 5 16.19 -18.09 -18.57
N PHE A 6 16.97 -17.45 -17.70
CA PHE A 6 16.44 -16.65 -16.59
C PHE A 6 15.62 -15.45 -17.10
N LYS A 7 16.14 -14.74 -18.10
CA LYS A 7 15.53 -13.53 -18.66
C LYS A 7 14.30 -13.82 -19.52
N LYS A 8 14.22 -14.93 -20.23
CA LYS A 8 13.03 -15.28 -21.05
C LYS A 8 11.98 -16.06 -20.28
N THR A 9 12.31 -16.91 -19.32
CA THR A 9 11.31 -17.81 -18.70
C THR A 9 10.71 -17.22 -17.43
N ILE A 10 11.54 -16.72 -16.51
CA ILE A 10 11.06 -16.24 -15.20
C ILE A 10 10.41 -14.86 -15.34
N TYR A 11 11.08 -13.92 -16.01
CA TYR A 11 10.54 -12.57 -16.23
C TYR A 11 9.19 -12.61 -16.95
N ASN A 12 9.04 -13.43 -18.00
CA ASN A 12 7.77 -13.54 -18.71
C ASN A 12 6.66 -14.13 -17.84
N ARG A 13 6.97 -15.12 -16.98
CA ARG A 13 6.01 -15.65 -16.01
C ARG A 13 5.59 -14.60 -14.98
N ILE A 14 6.53 -13.86 -14.41
CA ILE A 14 6.25 -12.76 -13.46
C ILE A 14 5.37 -11.70 -14.16
N ALA A 15 5.79 -11.25 -15.35
CA ALA A 15 5.05 -10.28 -16.14
C ALA A 15 3.63 -10.77 -16.49
N GLN A 16 3.41 -12.07 -16.70
CA GLN A 16 2.09 -12.63 -16.96
C GLN A 16 1.14 -12.46 -15.77
N TYR A 17 1.62 -12.68 -14.53
CA TYR A 17 0.82 -12.48 -13.32
C TYR A 17 0.62 -11.00 -12.97
N GLU A 18 1.60 -10.16 -13.30
CA GLU A 18 1.57 -8.73 -13.03
C GLU A 18 0.85 -7.91 -14.12
N ARG A 19 0.57 -8.50 -15.28
CA ARG A 19 -0.25 -7.87 -16.33
C ARG A 19 -1.71 -7.84 -15.88
N CYS A 20 -2.26 -6.63 -15.79
CA CYS A 20 -3.68 -6.43 -15.58
C CYS A 20 -4.23 -5.37 -16.56
N HIS A 21 -5.53 -5.44 -16.79
CA HIS A 21 -6.23 -4.35 -17.47
C HIS A 21 -6.31 -3.14 -16.53
N PRO A 22 -6.22 -1.88 -17.02
CA PRO A 22 -6.32 -0.68 -16.19
C PRO A 22 -7.55 -0.65 -15.27
N VAL A 23 -8.67 -1.21 -15.73
CA VAL A 23 -9.92 -1.35 -14.93
C VAL A 23 -9.72 -2.12 -13.62
N SER A 24 -8.70 -2.99 -13.51
CA SER A 24 -8.41 -3.71 -12.27
C SER A 24 -7.97 -2.79 -11.12
N TYR A 25 -7.52 -1.58 -11.40
CA TYR A 25 -7.21 -0.56 -10.37
C TYR A 25 -8.47 0.05 -9.74
N CYS A 26 -9.61 -0.08 -10.41
CA CYS A 26 -10.89 0.49 -9.97
C CYS A 26 -11.85 -0.59 -9.44
N LYS A 27 -11.37 -1.79 -9.15
CA LYS A 27 -12.19 -2.93 -8.70
C LYS A 27 -11.53 -3.73 -7.59
N SER A 28 -12.35 -4.37 -6.76
CA SER A 28 -11.87 -5.40 -5.84
C SER A 28 -11.36 -6.63 -6.61
N GLN A 29 -10.37 -7.32 -6.04
CA GLN A 29 -9.86 -8.60 -6.53
C GLN A 29 -10.98 -9.65 -6.63
N TRP A 30 -11.94 -9.56 -5.71
CA TRP A 30 -12.99 -10.55 -5.47
C TRP A 30 -14.25 -10.30 -6.30
N GLU A 31 -14.29 -9.21 -7.06
CA GLU A 31 -15.40 -8.95 -8.00
C GLU A 31 -15.29 -9.81 -9.27
N ASN A 32 -16.44 -10.17 -9.83
CA ASN A 32 -16.52 -10.76 -11.17
C ASN A 32 -16.23 -9.71 -12.25
N LYS A 33 -15.61 -10.13 -13.36
CA LYS A 33 -15.10 -9.21 -14.41
C LYS A 33 -16.20 -8.46 -15.18
N THR A 34 -17.46 -8.83 -15.01
CA THR A 34 -18.59 -8.34 -15.81
C THR A 34 -19.37 -7.27 -15.06
N GLY A 35 -19.16 -5.99 -15.40
CA GLY A 35 -20.04 -4.90 -14.92
C GLY A 35 -19.37 -3.55 -14.71
N LYS A 36 -20.21 -2.55 -14.36
CA LYS A 36 -19.83 -1.23 -13.82
C LYS A 36 -19.06 -1.40 -12.51
N VAL A 37 -18.43 -0.34 -12.01
CA VAL A 37 -17.74 -0.35 -10.70
C VAL A 37 -18.75 -0.68 -9.59
N ASN A 38 -18.41 -1.60 -8.69
CA ASN A 38 -19.30 -2.01 -7.61
C ASN A 38 -19.46 -0.86 -6.59
N LYS A 39 -20.71 -0.46 -6.30
CA LYS A 39 -21.02 0.59 -5.32
C LYS A 39 -20.46 0.28 -3.92
N LEU A 40 -20.43 -0.98 -3.51
CA LEU A 40 -19.83 -1.40 -2.23
C LEU A 40 -18.33 -1.13 -2.22
N TYR A 41 -17.64 -1.34 -3.34
CA TYR A 41 -16.21 -1.05 -3.44
C TYR A 41 -15.93 0.46 -3.43
N ILE A 42 -16.82 1.27 -4.03
CA ILE A 42 -16.77 2.74 -3.91
C ILE A 42 -16.89 3.15 -2.44
N ALA A 43 -17.93 2.67 -1.75
CA ALA A 43 -18.14 2.95 -0.33
C ALA A 43 -16.92 2.54 0.51
N TYR A 44 -16.37 1.35 0.26
CA TYR A 44 -15.13 0.89 0.90
C TYR A 44 -13.96 1.86 0.69
N ARG A 45 -13.73 2.35 -0.54
CA ARG A 45 -12.63 3.29 -0.82
C ARG A 45 -12.77 4.61 -0.06
N TRP A 46 -13.99 5.12 0.06
CA TRP A 46 -14.26 6.33 0.83
C TRP A 46 -14.15 6.09 2.34
N LEU A 47 -14.57 4.94 2.85
CA LEU A 47 -14.37 4.56 4.25
C LEU A 47 -12.89 4.38 4.59
N HIS A 48 -12.11 3.75 3.70
CA HIS A 48 -10.66 3.62 3.83
C HIS A 48 -10.00 5.00 3.88
N LEU A 49 -10.37 5.91 2.98
CA LEU A 49 -9.90 7.30 3.00
C LEU A 49 -10.26 8.00 4.31
N LEU A 50 -11.50 7.88 4.77
CA LEU A 50 -11.93 8.50 6.02
C LEU A 50 -11.12 7.95 7.21
N ALA A 51 -10.93 6.64 7.30
CA ALA A 51 -10.15 6.02 8.37
C ALA A 51 -8.69 6.50 8.37
N VAL A 52 -8.03 6.49 7.22
CA VAL A 52 -6.64 6.95 7.08
C VAL A 52 -6.52 8.45 7.34
N ALA A 53 -7.45 9.27 6.85
CA ALA A 53 -7.49 10.71 7.10
C ALA A 53 -7.66 11.02 8.59
N THR A 54 -8.54 10.29 9.28
CA THR A 54 -8.70 10.43 10.73
C THR A 54 -7.40 10.15 11.46
N ILE A 55 -6.72 9.03 11.17
CA ILE A 55 -5.42 8.71 11.79
C ILE A 55 -4.38 9.82 11.50
N PHE A 56 -4.33 10.30 10.25
CA PHE A 56 -3.42 11.36 9.83
C PHE A 56 -3.67 12.66 10.61
N PHE A 57 -4.91 13.14 10.69
CA PHE A 57 -5.23 14.38 11.39
C PHE A 57 -5.09 14.25 12.90
N LEU A 58 -5.48 13.12 13.50
CA LEU A 58 -5.24 12.85 14.92
C LEU A 58 -3.73 12.84 15.26
N SER A 59 -2.90 12.37 14.33
CA SER A 59 -1.44 12.43 14.46
C SER A 59 -0.90 13.85 14.36
N ILE A 60 -1.40 14.69 13.45
CA ILE A 60 -0.98 16.11 13.36
C ILE A 60 -1.27 16.87 14.64
N VAL A 61 -2.48 16.70 15.19
CA VAL A 61 -2.90 17.41 16.40
C VAL A 61 -2.42 16.74 17.69
N GLU A 62 -1.68 15.62 17.57
CA GLU A 62 -1.20 14.82 18.70
C GLU A 62 -2.30 14.59 19.74
N TYR A 63 -3.42 14.05 19.27
CA TYR A 63 -4.61 13.82 20.09
C TYR A 63 -4.27 13.13 21.41
N GLY A 64 -4.73 13.72 22.52
CA GLY A 64 -4.43 13.25 23.88
C GLY A 64 -3.10 13.73 24.48
N LYS A 65 -2.24 14.41 23.72
CA LYS A 65 -0.91 14.88 24.14
C LYS A 65 -0.76 16.40 24.02
N ALA A 66 -1.78 17.13 24.48
CA ALA A 66 -1.82 18.59 24.37
C ALA A 66 -0.61 19.23 25.07
N THR A 67 0.05 20.16 24.37
CA THR A 67 1.15 20.97 24.91
C THR A 67 1.02 22.40 24.42
N ASN A 68 1.46 23.36 25.25
CA ASN A 68 1.44 24.78 24.91
C ASN A 68 2.58 25.18 23.95
N ASN A 69 3.50 24.26 23.63
CA ASN A 69 4.66 24.55 22.79
C ASN A 69 4.39 24.22 21.32
N ILE A 70 4.21 25.24 20.48
CA ILE A 70 3.99 25.08 19.02
C ILE A 70 5.13 24.31 18.34
N ILE A 71 6.37 24.44 18.82
CA ILE A 71 7.53 23.74 18.26
C ILE A 71 7.34 22.22 18.31
N TYR A 72 6.66 21.70 19.34
CA TYR A 72 6.36 20.28 19.48
C TYR A 72 5.59 19.73 18.26
N TYR A 73 4.58 20.47 17.79
CA TYR A 73 3.79 20.12 16.63
C TYR A 73 4.57 20.30 15.31
N LEU A 74 5.40 21.35 15.23
CA LEU A 74 6.27 21.59 14.07
C LEU A 74 7.32 20.48 13.84
N LYS A 75 7.61 19.66 14.86
CA LYS A 75 8.46 18.46 14.69
C LYS A 75 7.74 17.29 13.99
N TRP A 76 6.43 17.36 13.75
CA TRP A 76 5.71 16.26 13.09
C TRP A 76 6.38 15.76 11.79
N PRO A 77 6.83 16.62 10.86
CA PRO A 77 7.42 16.16 9.61
C PRO A 77 8.78 15.46 9.74
N VAL A 78 9.43 15.45 10.92
CA VAL A 78 10.77 14.84 11.05
C VAL A 78 10.71 13.32 11.29
N PHE A 79 9.56 12.79 11.68
CA PHE A 79 9.38 11.37 12.00
C PHE A 79 9.08 10.55 10.74
N LEU A 80 9.74 9.40 10.59
CA LEU A 80 9.49 8.44 9.50
C LEU A 80 8.05 7.91 9.53
N THR A 81 7.50 7.68 10.73
CA THR A 81 6.09 7.30 10.91
C THR A 81 5.17 8.28 10.22
N ASN A 82 5.48 9.57 10.28
CA ASN A 82 4.64 10.63 9.73
C ASN A 82 4.79 10.71 8.20
N TRP A 83 5.98 10.44 7.66
CA TRP A 83 6.17 10.24 6.21
C TRP A 83 5.37 9.03 5.70
N ALA A 84 5.30 7.95 6.48
CA ALA A 84 4.46 6.80 6.18
C ALA A 84 2.97 7.21 6.16
N LEU A 85 2.48 7.90 7.17
CA LEU A 85 1.10 8.39 7.23
C LEU A 85 0.76 9.30 6.04
N THR A 86 1.67 10.16 5.59
CA THR A 86 1.51 10.96 4.37
C THR A 86 1.35 10.07 3.13
N ALA A 87 2.18 9.03 2.98
CA ALA A 87 2.07 8.08 1.88
C ALA A 87 0.74 7.30 1.90
N LEU A 88 0.26 6.94 3.10
CA LEU A 88 -1.03 6.27 3.31
C LEU A 88 -2.18 7.19 2.90
N LEU A 89 -2.17 8.45 3.34
CA LEU A 89 -3.20 9.42 2.98
C LEU A 89 -3.21 9.67 1.46
N ALA A 90 -2.04 9.88 0.86
CA ALA A 90 -1.91 10.04 -0.59
C ALA A 90 -2.45 8.81 -1.35
N GLN A 91 -2.12 7.60 -0.90
CA GLN A 91 -2.65 6.35 -1.45
C GLN A 91 -4.17 6.34 -1.40
N ALA A 92 -4.76 6.64 -0.25
CA ALA A 92 -6.20 6.56 -0.04
C ALA A 92 -6.97 7.60 -0.88
N ILE A 93 -6.45 8.84 -0.97
CA ILE A 93 -7.02 9.90 -1.82
C ILE A 93 -7.02 9.45 -3.28
N MET A 94 -5.89 8.94 -3.77
CA MET A 94 -5.76 8.47 -5.15
C MET A 94 -6.69 7.29 -5.43
N ALA A 95 -6.84 6.35 -4.49
CA ALA A 95 -7.73 5.21 -4.63
C ALA A 95 -9.21 5.64 -4.75
N ALA A 96 -9.66 6.53 -3.87
CA ALA A 96 -11.02 7.09 -3.89
C ALA A 96 -11.28 7.89 -5.18
N TYR A 97 -10.31 8.69 -5.61
CA TYR A 97 -10.37 9.43 -6.88
C TYR A 97 -10.52 8.50 -8.09
N LEU A 98 -9.64 7.50 -8.23
CA LEU A 98 -9.64 6.58 -9.37
C LEU A 98 -10.96 5.82 -9.50
N VAL A 99 -11.52 5.37 -8.37
CA VAL A 99 -12.78 4.63 -8.34
C VAL A 99 -13.97 5.53 -8.64
N THR A 100 -13.98 6.77 -8.13
CA THR A 100 -15.02 7.77 -8.41
C THR A 100 -15.04 8.16 -9.89
N VAL A 101 -13.87 8.44 -10.49
CA VAL A 101 -13.77 8.75 -11.92
C VAL A 101 -14.21 7.57 -12.79
N ALA A 102 -13.82 6.35 -12.40
CA ALA A 102 -14.23 5.14 -13.12
C ALA A 102 -15.73 4.86 -13.03
N PHE A 103 -16.39 5.26 -11.94
CA PHE A 103 -17.83 5.14 -11.79
C PHE A 103 -18.58 6.13 -12.69
N SER A 104 -18.08 7.38 -12.78
CA SER A 104 -18.68 8.43 -13.62
C SER A 104 -18.41 8.27 -15.12
N THR A 105 -17.47 7.40 -15.50
CA THR A 105 -17.06 7.19 -16.90
C THR A 105 -17.64 5.90 -17.48
N THR A 106 -18.29 5.95 -18.65
CA THR A 106 -18.73 4.74 -19.36
C THR A 106 -17.55 3.81 -19.67
N ARG A 107 -17.68 2.52 -19.34
CA ARG A 107 -16.65 1.46 -19.41
C ARG A 107 -15.82 1.44 -20.71
N SER A 108 -16.41 1.82 -21.85
CA SER A 108 -15.74 1.91 -23.16
C SER A 108 -14.56 2.89 -23.16
N ASN A 109 -14.63 3.96 -22.37
CA ASN A 109 -13.63 5.03 -22.43
C ASN A 109 -12.36 4.74 -21.62
N ILE A 110 -12.39 3.93 -20.55
CA ILE A 110 -11.22 3.71 -19.67
C ILE A 110 -10.06 2.96 -20.38
N GLY A 111 -10.35 2.28 -21.50
CA GLY A 111 -9.37 1.60 -22.35
C GLY A 111 -9.09 2.26 -23.71
N SER A 112 -9.83 3.30 -24.08
CA SER A 112 -9.68 4.00 -25.37
C SER A 112 -8.42 4.89 -25.39
N ASN A 113 -7.86 5.19 -26.57
CA ASN A 113 -6.58 5.91 -26.68
C ASN A 113 -6.69 7.45 -26.66
N ASN A 114 -7.86 8.00 -26.30
CA ASN A 114 -8.10 9.46 -26.27
C ASN A 114 -7.29 10.20 -25.17
N SER A 115 -7.06 11.51 -25.36
CA SER A 115 -6.27 12.39 -24.47
C SER A 115 -6.69 12.33 -22.99
N LYS A 116 -8.00 12.27 -22.68
CA LYS A 116 -8.53 12.12 -21.31
C LYS A 116 -8.06 10.82 -20.63
N ASN A 117 -7.78 9.77 -21.41
CA ASN A 117 -7.28 8.49 -20.90
C ASN A 117 -5.78 8.50 -20.65
N GLY A 118 -5.02 9.41 -21.29
CA GLY A 118 -3.60 9.62 -21.02
C GLY A 118 -3.36 10.05 -19.56
N ARG A 119 -4.12 11.04 -19.08
CA ARG A 119 -4.02 11.51 -17.68
C ARG A 119 -4.40 10.43 -16.68
N LEU A 120 -5.50 9.70 -16.91
CA LEU A 120 -5.92 8.61 -16.03
C LEU A 120 -4.87 7.48 -15.94
N ARG A 121 -4.20 7.16 -17.04
CA ARG A 121 -3.09 6.18 -17.05
C ARG A 121 -1.92 6.63 -16.19
N ILE A 122 -1.60 7.92 -16.14
CA ILE A 122 -0.55 8.46 -15.27
C ILE A 122 -0.97 8.30 -13.80
N TRP A 123 -2.20 8.70 -13.44
CA TRP A 123 -2.73 8.51 -12.09
C TRP A 123 -2.70 7.06 -11.63
N ILE A 124 -3.06 6.11 -12.50
CA ILE A 124 -2.96 4.67 -12.20
C ILE A 124 -1.52 4.24 -11.92
N LYS A 125 -0.55 4.69 -12.73
CA LYS A 125 0.87 4.36 -12.55
C LYS A 125 1.39 4.91 -11.23
N VAL A 126 1.15 6.19 -10.96
CA VAL A 126 1.58 6.85 -9.71
C VAL A 126 0.90 6.20 -8.51
N TYR A 127 -0.41 5.93 -8.59
CA TYR A 127 -1.13 5.23 -7.53
C TYR A 127 -0.54 3.85 -7.25
N SER A 128 -0.19 3.11 -8.30
CA SER A 128 0.45 1.79 -8.15
C SER A 128 1.80 1.85 -7.45
N ILE A 129 2.52 2.97 -7.55
CA ILE A 129 3.80 3.22 -6.87
C ILE A 129 3.53 3.60 -5.41
N VAL A 130 2.67 4.61 -5.20
CA VAL A 130 2.32 5.12 -3.87
C VAL A 130 1.70 4.01 -3.01
N HIS A 131 0.80 3.19 -3.57
CA HIS A 131 0.23 2.04 -2.87
C HIS A 131 1.29 1.00 -2.48
N SER A 132 2.21 0.64 -3.39
CA SER A 132 3.26 -0.31 -3.04
C SER A 132 4.17 0.20 -1.92
N THR A 133 4.49 1.50 -1.95
CA THR A 133 5.27 2.14 -0.89
C THR A 133 4.49 2.18 0.42
N ALA A 134 3.24 2.67 0.41
CA ALA A 134 2.42 2.83 1.60
C ALA A 134 2.22 1.52 2.37
N VAL A 135 1.87 0.41 1.69
CA VAL A 135 1.65 -0.89 2.35
C VAL A 135 2.94 -1.39 3.03
N VAL A 136 4.07 -1.31 2.32
CA VAL A 136 5.35 -1.84 2.81
C VAL A 136 5.86 -1.01 3.99
N ILE A 137 5.80 0.31 3.88
CA ILE A 137 6.27 1.21 4.95
C ILE A 137 5.34 1.12 6.17
N ALA A 138 4.02 0.99 6.00
CA ALA A 138 3.10 0.77 7.13
C ALA A 138 3.49 -0.45 7.97
N ILE A 139 3.70 -1.60 7.32
CA ILE A 139 4.12 -2.83 8.00
C ILE A 139 5.50 -2.66 8.64
N GLY A 140 6.43 -2.02 7.93
CA GLY A 140 7.78 -1.75 8.44
C GLY A 140 7.77 -0.84 9.68
N VAL A 141 6.96 0.22 9.67
CA VAL A 141 6.78 1.13 10.82
C VAL A 141 6.23 0.38 12.02
N SER A 142 5.18 -0.43 11.84
CA SER A 142 4.64 -1.23 12.94
C SER A 142 5.68 -2.19 13.51
N PHE A 143 6.34 -2.97 12.64
CA PHE A 143 7.37 -3.92 13.08
C PHE A 143 8.49 -3.23 13.84
N VAL A 144 9.07 -2.17 13.27
CA VAL A 144 10.17 -1.45 13.90
C VAL A 144 9.73 -0.81 15.21
N TYR A 145 8.53 -0.24 15.25
CA TYR A 145 8.02 0.39 16.45
C TYR A 145 7.89 -0.61 17.59
N TRP A 146 7.13 -1.69 17.40
CA TRP A 146 6.83 -2.63 18.48
C TRP A 146 8.05 -3.44 18.95
N ILE A 147 9.03 -3.67 18.08
CA ILE A 147 10.21 -4.48 18.41
C ILE A 147 11.38 -3.64 18.93
N PHE A 148 11.61 -2.44 18.38
CA PHE A 148 12.84 -1.67 18.65
C PHE A 148 12.63 -0.30 19.27
N ILE A 149 11.44 0.29 19.19
CA ILE A 149 11.19 1.66 19.65
C ILE A 149 10.31 1.71 20.89
N TYR A 150 9.24 0.91 20.92
CA TYR A 150 8.29 0.88 22.01
C TYR A 150 9.00 0.50 23.31
N ASN A 151 8.73 1.30 24.34
CA ASN A 151 9.22 1.08 25.69
C ASN A 151 8.13 1.60 26.64
N PRO A 152 7.53 0.73 27.48
CA PRO A 152 6.44 1.11 28.38
C PRO A 152 6.84 2.16 29.42
N GLU A 153 8.13 2.33 29.72
CA GLU A 153 8.61 3.34 30.67
C GLU A 153 8.53 4.78 30.12
N VAL A 154 8.48 4.93 28.79
CA VAL A 154 8.55 6.24 28.12
C VAL A 154 7.45 6.48 27.10
N HIS A 155 6.73 5.44 26.69
CA HIS A 155 5.63 5.51 25.74
C HIS A 155 4.33 5.08 26.41
N GLU A 156 3.36 5.99 26.44
CA GLU A 156 1.99 5.66 26.80
C GLU A 156 1.32 4.88 25.67
N LEU A 157 0.66 3.78 26.04
CA LEU A 157 -0.18 2.98 25.15
C LEU A 157 -1.58 3.59 25.01
N ASP A 158 -1.62 4.80 24.47
CA ASP A 158 -2.85 5.51 24.18
C ASP A 158 -3.44 5.13 22.80
N LEU A 159 -4.67 5.59 22.54
CA LEU A 159 -5.36 5.35 21.27
C LEU A 159 -4.53 5.80 20.06
N LEU A 160 -3.90 6.98 20.13
CA LEU A 160 -3.14 7.53 19.01
C LEU A 160 -1.93 6.63 18.71
N ASN A 161 -1.22 6.16 19.73
CA ASN A 161 -0.10 5.24 19.63
C ASN A 161 -0.49 3.97 18.85
N TYR A 162 -1.58 3.32 19.27
CA TYR A 162 -2.11 2.15 18.56
C TYR A 162 -2.53 2.47 17.12
N LEU A 163 -3.13 3.63 16.87
CA LEU A 163 -3.56 4.01 15.52
C LEU A 163 -2.35 4.19 14.58
N VAL A 164 -1.34 4.96 15.00
CA VAL A 164 -0.19 5.31 14.15
C VAL A 164 0.87 4.21 14.06
N HIS A 165 0.92 3.26 15.00
CA HIS A 165 1.92 2.17 15.01
C HIS A 165 1.35 0.76 14.88
N GLY A 166 0.03 0.55 15.00
CA GLY A 166 -0.60 -0.75 14.83
C GLY A 166 -1.63 -0.73 13.71
N ALA A 167 -2.70 0.05 13.90
CA ALA A 167 -3.87 0.08 13.02
C ALA A 167 -3.49 0.48 11.58
N ASN A 168 -2.53 1.40 11.40
CA ASN A 168 -2.04 1.80 10.07
C ASN A 168 -1.70 0.57 9.18
N SER A 169 -1.02 -0.43 9.75
CA SER A 169 -0.55 -1.60 9.01
C SER A 169 -1.65 -2.61 8.75
N ILE A 170 -2.57 -2.77 9.70
CA ILE A 170 -3.75 -3.61 9.56
C ILE A 170 -4.65 -3.06 8.43
N ILE A 171 -4.91 -1.75 8.44
CA ILE A 171 -5.73 -1.07 7.42
C ILE A 171 -5.10 -1.24 6.03
N MET A 172 -3.79 -1.03 5.90
CA MET A 172 -3.10 -1.19 4.62
C MET A 172 -3.02 -2.65 4.15
N LEU A 173 -2.91 -3.61 5.08
CA LEU A 173 -2.94 -5.03 4.74
C LEU A 173 -4.33 -5.47 4.26
N ILE A 174 -5.39 -4.99 4.90
CA ILE A 174 -6.77 -5.23 4.44
C ILE A 174 -6.96 -4.66 3.03
N ASP A 175 -6.53 -3.42 2.77
CA ASP A 175 -6.59 -2.84 1.43
C ASP A 175 -5.83 -3.68 0.42
N PHE A 176 -4.59 -4.04 0.72
CA PHE A 176 -3.76 -4.88 -0.14
C PHE A 176 -4.43 -6.21 -0.53
N LEU A 177 -5.15 -6.85 0.40
CA LEU A 177 -5.89 -8.08 0.14
C LEU A 177 -7.12 -7.84 -0.75
N LEU A 178 -7.77 -6.70 -0.62
CA LEU A 178 -8.98 -6.34 -1.37
C LEU A 178 -8.67 -5.80 -2.78
N VAL A 179 -7.56 -5.11 -3.02
CA VAL A 179 -7.29 -4.43 -4.31
C VAL A 179 -7.15 -5.41 -5.48
N GLY A 180 -7.75 -5.11 -6.63
CA GLY A 180 -7.70 -5.99 -7.81
C GLY A 180 -6.45 -5.83 -8.70
N HIS A 181 -5.66 -4.78 -8.49
CA HIS A 181 -4.50 -4.44 -9.30
C HIS A 181 -3.24 -5.25 -8.92
N PRO A 182 -2.23 -5.31 -9.80
CA PRO A 182 -0.99 -6.02 -9.53
C PRO A 182 -0.17 -5.33 -8.45
N PHE A 183 0.60 -6.13 -7.72
CA PHE A 183 1.70 -5.67 -6.88
C PHE A 183 2.99 -6.06 -7.60
N LYS A 184 3.64 -5.08 -8.24
CA LYS A 184 4.75 -5.36 -9.17
C LYS A 184 6.06 -5.52 -8.43
N LEU A 185 6.83 -6.56 -8.72
CA LEU A 185 8.12 -6.78 -8.05
C LEU A 185 9.08 -5.62 -8.26
N ALA A 186 9.08 -5.02 -9.46
CA ALA A 186 9.91 -3.87 -9.81
C ALA A 186 9.60 -2.60 -9.00
N HIS A 187 8.43 -2.50 -8.37
CA HIS A 187 8.08 -1.36 -7.52
C HIS A 187 8.75 -1.41 -6.14
N SER A 188 9.49 -2.48 -5.81
CA SER A 188 10.29 -2.59 -4.57
C SER A 188 11.31 -1.46 -4.40
N ILE A 189 11.78 -0.88 -5.50
CA ILE A 189 12.68 0.28 -5.50
C ILE A 189 12.08 1.48 -4.76
N TYR A 190 10.77 1.68 -4.77
CA TYR A 190 10.15 2.90 -4.23
C TYR A 190 10.12 2.97 -2.70
N PRO A 191 9.66 1.94 -1.95
CA PRO A 191 9.81 1.95 -0.49
C PRO A 191 11.27 1.94 -0.04
N LEU A 192 12.17 1.27 -0.77
CA LEU A 192 13.61 1.33 -0.51
C LEU A 192 14.16 2.74 -0.67
N SER A 193 13.82 3.44 -1.75
CA SER A 193 14.19 4.83 -1.95
C SER A 193 13.64 5.74 -0.86
N LEU A 194 12.41 5.51 -0.38
CA LEU A 194 11.83 6.31 0.70
C LEU A 194 12.65 6.21 1.99
N ILE A 195 12.99 5.00 2.44
CA ILE A 195 13.78 4.82 3.67
C ILE A 195 15.24 5.28 3.50
N PHE A 196 15.79 5.18 2.29
CA PHE A 196 17.12 5.70 1.98
C PHE A 196 17.14 7.23 2.05
N ILE A 197 16.17 7.89 1.40
CA ILE A 197 16.00 9.35 1.46
C ILE A 197 15.76 9.79 2.91
N TYR A 198 14.94 9.05 3.68
CA TYR A 198 14.74 9.35 5.09
C TYR A 198 16.02 9.23 5.90
N THR A 199 16.86 8.21 5.64
CA THR A 199 18.15 8.04 6.33
C THR A 199 19.08 9.23 6.05
N ILE A 200 19.15 9.68 4.80
CA ILE A 200 19.92 10.88 4.42
C ILE A 200 19.38 12.11 5.14
N PHE A 201 18.06 12.32 5.11
CA PHE A 201 17.41 13.41 5.82
C PHE A 201 17.72 13.36 7.32
N ASN A 202 17.62 12.18 7.94
CA ASN A 202 17.83 11.99 9.38
C ASN A 202 19.27 12.34 9.80
N TYR A 203 20.26 11.97 8.99
CA TYR A 203 21.67 12.33 9.19
C TYR A 203 21.90 13.85 9.08
N PHE A 204 21.42 14.48 8.00
CA PHE A 204 21.60 15.93 7.83
C PHE A 204 20.81 16.73 8.87
N TYR A 205 19.61 16.28 9.24
CA TYR A 205 18.83 16.89 10.30
C TYR A 205 19.61 16.92 11.62
N TYR A 206 20.28 15.83 11.98
CA TYR A 206 21.21 15.79 13.12
C TYR A 206 22.38 16.76 12.94
N GLN A 207 23.04 16.74 11.77
CA GLN A 207 24.23 17.57 11.51
C GLN A 207 23.94 19.08 11.62
N PHE A 208 22.71 19.51 11.34
CA PHE A 208 22.25 20.88 11.50
C PHE A 208 21.63 21.18 12.88
N GLY A 209 21.87 20.34 13.89
CA GLY A 209 21.41 20.56 15.27
C GLY A 209 19.95 20.20 15.51
N GLY A 210 19.35 19.40 14.63
CA GLY A 210 17.97 18.94 14.76
C GLY A 210 17.75 18.06 15.98
N THR A 211 16.60 18.25 16.63
CA THR A 211 16.20 17.53 17.86
C THR A 211 14.89 16.77 17.69
N ASP A 212 14.60 15.82 18.57
CA ASP A 212 13.23 15.34 18.78
C ASP A 212 12.36 16.40 19.49
N ARG A 213 11.15 15.97 19.86
CA ARG A 213 10.16 16.75 20.62
C ARG A 213 10.54 17.03 22.08
N LYS A 214 11.48 16.28 22.64
CA LYS A 214 11.98 16.44 24.01
C LYS A 214 13.31 17.21 24.06
N GLY A 215 13.82 17.66 22.91
CA GLY A 215 15.09 18.38 22.80
C GLY A 215 16.32 17.47 22.74
N ASN A 216 16.16 16.16 22.61
CA ASN A 216 17.28 15.25 22.44
C ASN A 216 17.90 15.44 21.05
N ALA A 217 19.23 15.34 20.95
CA ALA A 217 19.99 15.45 19.70
C ALA A 217 19.87 14.20 18.78
N TYR A 218 18.69 13.57 18.74
CA TYR A 218 18.30 12.49 17.85
C TYR A 218 16.79 12.50 17.70
N ILE A 219 16.25 11.99 16.58
CA ILE A 219 14.79 11.79 16.41
C ILE A 219 14.36 10.49 17.08
N TYR A 220 15.14 9.43 16.87
CA TYR A 220 14.97 8.12 17.49
C TYR A 220 16.28 7.76 18.17
N LYS A 221 16.22 7.26 19.41
CA LYS A 221 17.43 6.89 20.16
C LYS A 221 18.29 5.83 19.43
N VAL A 222 17.66 4.93 18.67
CA VAL A 222 18.35 3.93 17.83
C VAL A 222 19.08 4.55 16.62
N MET A 223 18.72 5.78 16.25
CA MET A 223 19.33 6.57 15.18
C MET A 223 20.09 7.77 15.76
N ASP A 224 20.83 7.56 16.84
CA ASP A 224 21.72 8.56 17.43
C ASP A 224 23.06 8.62 16.68
N TRP A 225 23.18 9.59 15.77
CA TRP A 225 24.31 9.76 14.87
C TRP A 225 25.63 10.14 15.54
N ARG A 226 25.65 10.36 16.86
CA ARG A 226 26.90 10.33 17.64
C ARG A 226 27.57 8.95 17.59
N TYR A 227 26.82 7.90 17.26
CA TYR A 227 27.28 6.53 17.09
C TYR A 227 27.00 6.03 15.65
N PRO A 228 27.71 6.56 14.63
CA PRO A 228 27.36 6.36 13.22
C PRO A 228 27.33 4.89 12.79
N THR A 229 28.23 4.05 13.31
CA THR A 229 28.22 2.61 13.00
C THR A 229 26.93 1.92 13.42
N LYS A 230 26.34 2.30 14.56
CA LYS A 230 25.05 1.76 15.03
C LYS A 230 23.91 2.21 14.11
N CYS A 231 23.89 3.48 13.72
CA CYS A 231 22.90 4.03 12.80
C CYS A 231 22.96 3.39 11.42
N LEU A 232 24.17 3.21 10.87
CA LEU A 232 24.37 2.54 9.58
C LEU A 232 23.92 1.08 9.63
N THR A 233 24.24 0.37 10.72
CA THR A 233 23.82 -1.02 10.92
C THR A 233 22.30 -1.13 11.02
N PHE A 234 21.66 -0.26 11.82
CA PHE A 234 20.21 -0.23 11.97
C PHE A 234 19.50 0.15 10.66
N SER A 235 20.03 1.14 9.93
CA SER A 235 19.50 1.52 8.62
C SER A 235 19.63 0.38 7.61
N LEU A 236 20.77 -0.31 7.55
CA LEU A 236 20.95 -1.49 6.69
C LEU A 236 19.95 -2.59 7.03
N ALA A 237 19.76 -2.89 8.32
CA ALA A 237 18.76 -3.85 8.77
C ALA A 237 17.33 -3.43 8.36
N GLY A 238 17.00 -2.14 8.43
CA GLY A 238 15.74 -1.59 7.93
C GLY A 238 15.54 -1.78 6.41
N HIS A 239 16.60 -1.65 5.61
CA HIS A 239 16.54 -1.92 4.16
C HIS A 239 16.31 -3.41 3.88
N VAL A 240 17.01 -4.29 4.60
CA VAL A 240 16.79 -5.74 4.51
C VAL A 240 15.35 -6.09 4.90
N LEU A 241 14.83 -5.51 5.98
CA LEU A 241 13.44 -5.69 6.41
C LEU A 241 12.45 -5.27 5.32
N VAL A 242 12.65 -4.11 4.69
CA VAL A 242 11.79 -3.65 3.58
C VAL A 242 11.82 -4.64 2.40
N CYS A 243 12.99 -5.18 2.04
CA CYS A 243 13.11 -6.22 1.02
C CYS A 243 12.31 -7.48 1.39
N VAL A 244 12.42 -7.93 2.64
CA VAL A 244 11.70 -9.12 3.15
C VAL A 244 10.19 -8.89 3.11
N ILE A 245 9.71 -7.77 3.67
CA ILE A 245 8.28 -7.41 3.65
C ILE A 245 7.77 -7.37 2.21
N TYR A 246 8.52 -6.73 1.30
CA TYR A 246 8.12 -6.62 -0.10
C TYR A 246 8.00 -7.99 -0.77
N ALA A 247 8.99 -8.87 -0.56
CA ALA A 247 9.00 -10.22 -1.10
C ALA A 247 7.79 -11.03 -0.58
N LEU A 248 7.51 -10.96 0.73
CA LEU A 248 6.36 -11.63 1.34
C LEU A 248 5.03 -11.12 0.77
N LEU A 249 4.84 -9.80 0.68
CA LEU A 249 3.65 -9.21 0.06
C LEU A 249 3.51 -9.64 -1.40
N TRP A 250 4.61 -9.69 -2.15
CA TRP A 250 4.58 -10.17 -3.53
C TRP A 250 4.15 -11.65 -3.63
N LEU A 251 4.61 -12.51 -2.73
CA LEU A 251 4.14 -13.90 -2.64
C LEU A 251 2.65 -13.98 -2.28
N ILE A 252 2.17 -13.17 -1.33
CA ILE A 252 0.75 -13.07 -0.98
C ILE A 252 -0.07 -12.58 -2.19
N PHE A 253 0.45 -11.63 -2.95
CA PHE A 253 -0.15 -11.16 -4.19
C PHE A 253 -0.31 -12.30 -5.21
N LEU A 254 0.72 -13.13 -5.41
CA LEU A 254 0.62 -14.30 -6.28
C LEU A 254 -0.45 -15.28 -5.78
N GLY A 255 -0.47 -15.56 -4.47
CA GLY A 255 -1.46 -16.41 -3.83
C GLY A 255 -2.88 -15.92 -4.05
N LYS A 256 -3.18 -14.67 -3.69
CA LYS A 256 -4.53 -14.08 -3.84
C LYS A 256 -4.96 -13.99 -5.31
N ARG A 257 -4.01 -13.75 -6.23
CA ARG A 257 -4.29 -13.73 -7.68
C ARG A 257 -4.67 -15.13 -8.18
N LYS A 258 -3.93 -16.17 -7.80
CA LYS A 258 -4.24 -17.56 -8.15
C LYS A 258 -5.58 -17.99 -7.59
N LEU A 259 -5.85 -17.69 -6.32
CA LEU A 259 -7.11 -18.02 -5.65
C LEU A 259 -8.31 -17.35 -6.33
N SER A 260 -8.19 -16.06 -6.66
CA SER A 260 -9.23 -15.33 -7.39
C SER A 260 -9.50 -15.88 -8.80
N ILE A 261 -8.49 -16.43 -9.49
CA ILE A 261 -8.68 -17.10 -10.77
C ILE A 261 -9.41 -18.43 -10.56
N ALA A 262 -9.01 -19.21 -9.57
CA ALA A 262 -9.65 -20.49 -9.23
C ALA A 262 -11.15 -20.32 -8.94
N PHE A 263 -11.52 -19.34 -8.09
CA PHE A 263 -12.92 -19.05 -7.76
C PHE A 263 -13.76 -18.63 -8.98
N ARG A 264 -13.17 -17.90 -9.93
CA ARG A 264 -13.85 -17.52 -11.17
C ARG A 264 -14.05 -18.70 -12.11
N LEU A 265 -13.09 -19.62 -12.16
CA LEU A 265 -13.21 -20.82 -12.98
C LEU A 265 -14.25 -21.78 -12.39
N SER A 266 -14.30 -21.93 -11.07
CA SER A 266 -15.33 -22.74 -10.41
C SER A 266 -16.73 -22.14 -10.61
N SER A 267 -16.89 -20.83 -10.49
CA SER A 267 -18.19 -20.18 -10.72
C SER A 267 -18.68 -20.36 -12.16
N LEU A 268 -17.77 -20.28 -13.15
CA LEU A 268 -18.13 -20.49 -14.56
C LEU A 268 -18.57 -21.93 -14.83
N LYS A 269 -17.89 -22.92 -14.24
CA LYS A 269 -18.27 -24.35 -14.37
C LYS A 269 -19.66 -24.64 -13.81
N VAL A 270 -20.00 -24.04 -12.66
CA VAL A 270 -21.35 -24.16 -12.07
C VAL A 270 -22.38 -23.60 -13.03
N THR A 271 -22.19 -22.37 -13.52
CA THR A 271 -23.13 -21.73 -14.45
C THR A 271 -23.31 -22.52 -15.76
N THR A 272 -22.24 -23.11 -16.32
CA THR A 272 -22.35 -23.93 -17.53
C THR A 272 -23.13 -25.22 -17.29
N ASN A 273 -22.94 -25.85 -16.12
CA ASN A 273 -23.67 -27.07 -15.78
C ASN A 273 -25.18 -26.78 -15.58
N ASP A 274 -25.53 -25.68 -14.90
CA ASP A 274 -26.92 -25.26 -14.71
C ASP A 274 -27.62 -24.96 -16.05
N LEU A 275 -26.93 -24.29 -16.97
CA LEU A 275 -27.44 -24.03 -18.33
C LEU A 275 -27.63 -25.31 -19.15
N SER A 276 -26.73 -26.30 -18.99
CA SER A 276 -26.87 -27.59 -19.66
C SER A 276 -28.00 -28.46 -19.09
N ALA A 277 -28.26 -28.36 -17.78
CA ALA A 277 -29.34 -29.09 -17.11
C ALA A 277 -30.73 -28.49 -17.35
N THR A 278 -30.81 -27.22 -17.77
CA THR A 278 -32.06 -26.49 -18.03
C THR A 278 -32.41 -26.34 -19.51
N ALA A 279 -31.55 -26.83 -20.42
CA ALA A 279 -31.85 -26.83 -21.85
C ALA A 279 -32.99 -27.83 -22.12
N PRO A 280 -34.15 -27.39 -22.65
CA PRO A 280 -35.22 -28.31 -23.00
C PRO A 280 -34.73 -29.25 -24.10
N ASN A 281 -34.98 -30.55 -23.93
CA ASN A 281 -34.76 -31.56 -24.96
C ASN A 281 -35.42 -31.07 -26.25
N SER A 282 -34.61 -30.64 -27.22
CA SER A 282 -35.13 -30.19 -28.50
C SER A 282 -35.85 -31.36 -29.16
N VAL A 283 -37.09 -31.05 -29.55
CA VAL A 283 -38.04 -31.90 -30.25
C VAL A 283 -37.34 -32.61 -31.41
N SER A 284 -37.40 -33.94 -31.42
CA SER A 284 -37.10 -34.74 -32.59
C SER A 284 -38.16 -34.43 -33.65
N LEU A 285 -37.79 -33.66 -34.67
CA LEU A 285 -38.57 -33.55 -35.90
C LEU A 285 -38.45 -34.89 -36.65
N VAL A 286 -39.55 -35.65 -36.62
CA VAL A 286 -39.93 -36.64 -37.64
C VAL A 286 -41.12 -36.04 -38.38
#